data_AF-A0A9W9AUV8-F1
#
_entry.id   AF-A0A9W9AUV8-F1
#
_cell.length_a   1.000
_cell.length_b   1.000
_cell.length_c   1.000
_cell.angle_alpha   90.00
_cell.angle_beta   90.00
_cell.angle_gamma   90.00
#
_symmetry.space_group_name_H-M   'P 1'
#
loop_
_entity.id
_entity.type
_entity.pdbx_description
1 polymer ?
#
loop_
_entity_poly.entity_id
_entity_poly.type
_entity_poly.pdbx_seq_one_letter_code
_entity_poly.pdbx_strand_id
1 'polypeptide(L)'
;MFQRERRSWTTAEDELLRNAVAKEDPTRTFNPSKWHAISRHVPNRNNKDCRKRWFAKLAKADVAKGNWSPEEDEKLLKAIEKYGSRWTAIATAVETRNSDQCAKRWKDTLNPSIDRTSWTATEDAILIDAVQTHGNVWSKIVKTHFPGRTGLAAKNRYNSITRGNGSLGLPKLKHSPSPTSSETSVTPYSSSSSSTTSPVTPHLSLPDGSTPGLSPSTYFDIDLTEFSWPSMESQGYRSTVETLSLDDLFTLPPIKYPSSPSMSQVQTTSKDILLPDSTKQDLPLLSSTMSSFEGNSSTSSFLSSTSAQHPSNSSTKVLKLYGSIRSASTEQVQIVLHEKNIPYDFISLDAMPDTETRELIRQPYSGPVMEDDGFMLCESRAICRYLATKYADQGTKLIPDAYNMKLGALFEQAVFTEVFTFEPYASKAVYEKVTKRSKGLAADEAVFAGSIAALSSNLERYENVLSRQNYLAGDELTLADLYHIPQGAKLTDAGSDIMTRQGPNITRWWTEISARPSWATVRDGEHVHA
;
A
#
# COMPACT_ATOMS: atom_id res chain seq x y z
N MET A 1 -1.92 -5.41 23.84
CA MET A 1 -0.64 -5.57 23.11
C MET A 1 0.40 -4.70 23.79
N PHE A 2 1.44 -5.28 24.41
CA PHE A 2 2.48 -4.47 25.06
C PHE A 2 3.31 -3.74 23.99
N GLN A 3 3.36 -2.41 24.07
CA GLN A 3 4.30 -1.63 23.27
C GLN A 3 5.71 -1.91 23.78
N ARG A 4 6.55 -2.57 22.98
CA ARG A 4 7.98 -2.71 23.31
C ARG A 4 8.63 -1.33 23.28
N GLU A 5 9.19 -0.90 24.41
CA GLU A 5 9.87 0.38 24.52
C GLU A 5 11.02 0.50 23.51
N ARG A 6 11.23 1.71 22.99
CA ARG A 6 12.29 2.00 22.01
C ARG A 6 13.67 2.09 22.67
N ARG A 7 14.19 0.96 23.17
CA ARG A 7 15.54 0.91 23.75
C ARG A 7 16.63 1.02 22.67
N SER A 8 17.52 2.01 22.83
CA SER A 8 18.76 2.15 22.04
C SER A 8 19.62 0.89 22.13
N TRP A 9 20.48 0.67 21.13
CA TRP A 9 21.46 -0.44 21.15
C TRP A 9 22.72 -0.03 21.92
N THR A 10 23.19 -0.90 22.81
CA THR A 10 24.45 -0.70 23.56
C THR A 10 25.63 -1.36 22.86
N THR A 11 26.86 -0.96 23.20
CA THR A 11 28.09 -1.59 22.70
C THR A 11 28.16 -3.08 23.05
N ALA A 12 27.68 -3.47 24.23
CA ALA A 12 27.61 -4.87 24.65
C ALA A 12 26.57 -5.67 23.85
N GLU A 13 25.41 -5.10 23.51
CA GLU A 13 24.45 -5.75 22.60
C GLU A 13 25.02 -5.89 21.18
N ASP A 14 25.83 -4.95 20.69
CA ASP A 14 26.55 -5.06 19.42
C ASP A 14 27.64 -6.14 19.45
N GLU A 15 28.35 -6.28 20.56
CA GLU A 15 29.38 -7.31 20.75
C GLU A 15 28.77 -8.71 20.84
N LEU A 16 27.70 -8.89 21.63
CA LEU A 16 26.90 -10.11 21.63
C LEU A 16 26.39 -10.45 20.22
N LEU A 17 25.95 -9.45 19.45
CA LEU A 17 25.49 -9.65 18.07
C LEU A 17 26.62 -10.05 17.10
N ARG A 18 27.84 -9.49 17.22
CA ARG A 18 29.01 -9.95 16.46
C ARG A 18 29.38 -11.40 16.81
N ASN A 19 29.44 -11.72 18.09
CA ASN A 19 29.79 -13.05 18.57
C ASN A 19 28.73 -14.09 18.16
N ALA A 20 27.45 -13.71 18.16
CA ALA A 20 26.34 -14.52 17.66
C ALA A 20 26.43 -14.80 16.15
N VAL A 21 26.76 -13.78 15.34
CA VAL A 21 26.99 -13.96 13.89
C VAL A 21 28.18 -14.89 13.62
N ALA A 22 29.31 -14.65 14.29
CA ALA A 22 30.52 -15.46 14.13
C ALA A 22 30.33 -16.92 14.58
N LYS A 23 29.49 -17.16 15.60
CA LYS A 23 29.17 -18.50 16.11
C LYS A 23 28.20 -19.27 15.22
N GLU A 24 27.12 -18.63 14.77
CA GLU A 24 26.04 -19.32 14.05
C GLU A 24 26.29 -19.40 12.54
N ASP A 25 26.84 -18.35 11.93
CA ASP A 25 27.02 -18.23 10.47
C ASP A 25 28.46 -17.82 10.07
N PRO A 26 29.50 -18.57 10.52
CA PRO A 26 30.91 -18.21 10.33
C PRO A 26 31.33 -18.09 8.86
N THR A 27 30.67 -18.80 7.95
CA THR A 27 30.92 -18.76 6.51
C THR A 27 30.26 -17.58 5.79
N ARG A 28 29.35 -16.85 6.46
CA ARG A 28 28.57 -15.73 5.88
C ARG A 28 28.56 -14.50 6.78
N THR A 29 29.59 -14.25 7.57
CA THR A 29 29.67 -13.13 8.54
C THR A 29 29.27 -11.76 7.97
N PHE A 30 29.59 -11.47 6.70
CA PHE A 30 29.23 -10.22 6.03
C PHE A 30 27.73 -10.11 5.68
N ASN A 31 27.10 -11.22 5.28
CA ASN A 31 25.70 -11.32 4.90
C ASN A 31 25.03 -12.55 5.56
N PRO A 32 24.91 -12.57 6.90
CA PRO A 32 24.47 -13.75 7.61
C PRO A 32 22.96 -13.95 7.42
N SER A 33 22.56 -15.20 7.50
CA SER A 33 21.26 -15.73 7.08
C SER A 33 20.46 -16.31 8.24
N LYS A 34 21.15 -16.92 9.23
CA LYS A 34 20.57 -17.66 10.37
C LYS A 34 20.01 -16.76 11.49
N TRP A 35 19.30 -15.69 11.13
CA TRP A 35 18.83 -14.63 12.05
C TRP A 35 18.01 -15.13 13.25
N HIS A 36 17.27 -16.22 13.10
CA HIS A 36 16.55 -16.85 14.22
C HIS A 36 17.52 -17.38 15.29
N ALA A 37 18.56 -18.11 14.91
CA ALA A 37 19.57 -18.63 15.84
C ALA A 37 20.41 -17.49 16.43
N ILE A 38 20.88 -16.56 15.59
CA ILE A 38 21.64 -15.37 15.99
C ILE A 38 20.91 -14.57 17.08
N SER A 39 19.59 -14.40 16.95
CA SER A 39 18.80 -13.66 17.96
C SER A 39 18.68 -14.35 19.33
N ARG A 40 18.92 -15.66 19.44
CA ARG A 40 18.90 -16.37 20.74
C ARG A 40 20.04 -15.95 21.67
N HIS A 41 21.14 -15.45 21.10
CA HIS A 41 22.33 -14.98 21.85
C HIS A 41 22.29 -13.49 22.19
N VAL A 42 21.26 -12.74 21.75
CA VAL A 42 21.12 -11.30 21.99
C VAL A 42 19.84 -11.04 22.81
N PRO A 43 19.91 -11.06 24.15
CA PRO A 43 18.72 -11.04 24.99
C PRO A 43 17.88 -9.78 24.79
N ASN A 44 16.56 -9.94 24.82
CA ASN A 44 15.56 -8.88 24.60
C ASN A 44 15.54 -8.25 23.19
N ARG A 45 16.29 -8.80 22.22
CA ARG A 45 16.22 -8.44 20.79
C ARG A 45 15.61 -9.59 19.99
N ASN A 46 14.86 -9.28 18.93
CA ASN A 46 14.33 -10.30 18.02
C ASN A 46 15.13 -10.38 16.71
N ASN A 47 14.93 -11.43 15.92
CA ASN A 47 15.49 -11.63 14.57
C ASN A 47 15.55 -10.33 13.74
N LYS A 48 14.43 -9.61 13.63
CA LYS A 48 14.31 -8.38 12.82
C LYS A 48 15.13 -7.23 13.41
N ASP A 49 15.22 -7.13 14.74
CA ASP A 49 16.06 -6.13 15.42
C ASP A 49 17.55 -6.40 15.14
N CYS A 50 17.99 -7.65 15.31
CA CYS A 50 19.36 -8.09 15.07
C CYS A 50 19.76 -7.89 13.60
N ARG A 51 18.93 -8.35 12.66
CA ARG A 51 19.14 -8.17 11.22
C ARG A 51 19.27 -6.70 10.85
N LYS A 52 18.36 -5.86 11.36
CA LYS A 52 18.38 -4.41 11.10
C LYS A 52 19.62 -3.75 11.69
N ARG A 53 20.03 -4.11 12.91
CA ARG A 53 21.26 -3.57 13.52
C ARG A 53 22.50 -3.95 12.73
N TRP A 54 22.57 -5.19 12.25
CA TRP A 54 23.71 -5.68 11.48
C TRP A 54 23.95 -4.86 10.21
N PHE A 55 22.99 -4.85 9.29
CA PHE A 55 23.15 -4.15 8.02
C PHE A 55 23.21 -2.62 8.17
N ALA A 56 22.63 -2.04 9.23
CA ALA A 56 22.71 -0.60 9.47
C ALA A 56 24.02 -0.14 10.14
N LYS A 57 24.75 -1.01 10.88
CA LYS A 57 25.88 -0.58 11.73
C LYS A 57 27.08 -1.53 11.90
N LEU A 58 26.95 -2.83 11.59
CA LEU A 58 27.97 -3.83 11.95
C LEU A 58 28.52 -4.65 10.76
N ALA A 59 27.75 -4.79 9.67
CA ALA A 59 28.09 -5.65 8.52
C ALA A 59 29.33 -5.19 7.72
N LYS A 60 29.62 -3.89 7.71
CA LYS A 60 30.80 -3.26 7.12
C LYS A 60 31.47 -2.42 8.20
N ALA A 61 32.78 -2.56 8.39
CA ALA A 61 33.54 -1.71 9.32
C ALA A 61 33.62 -0.27 8.80
N ASP A 62 33.80 -0.13 7.49
CA ASP A 62 34.20 1.10 6.78
C ASP A 62 33.02 1.99 6.37
N VAL A 63 31.83 1.79 6.96
CA VAL A 63 30.67 2.66 6.68
C VAL A 63 30.96 4.06 7.19
N ALA A 64 31.09 5.02 6.28
CA ALA A 64 31.48 6.38 6.59
C ALA A 64 30.48 7.09 7.53
N LYS A 65 31.02 7.61 8.64
CA LYS A 65 30.31 8.27 9.74
C LYS A 65 30.61 9.77 9.70
N GLY A 66 29.81 10.54 8.99
CA GLY A 66 29.99 11.98 8.84
C GLY A 66 29.16 12.56 7.70
N ASN A 67 29.41 13.83 7.37
CA ASN A 67 28.87 14.52 6.21
C ASN A 67 29.15 13.74 4.92
N TRP A 68 28.32 13.92 3.89
CA TRP A 68 28.57 13.40 2.55
C TRP A 68 29.60 14.27 1.84
N SER A 69 30.53 13.64 1.12
CA SER A 69 31.44 14.36 0.21
C SER A 69 30.81 14.52 -1.18
N PRO A 70 31.27 15.48 -2.02
CA PRO A 70 30.78 15.64 -3.39
C PRO A 70 30.94 14.37 -4.24
N GLU A 71 32.02 13.62 -4.02
CA GLU A 71 32.34 12.39 -4.77
C GLU A 71 31.41 11.23 -4.37
N GLU A 72 30.99 11.17 -3.10
CA GLU A 72 29.96 10.22 -2.66
C GLU A 72 28.57 10.57 -3.20
N ASP A 73 28.23 11.86 -3.26
CA ASP A 73 27.00 12.32 -3.89
C ASP A 73 27.00 12.04 -5.40
N GLU A 74 28.13 12.22 -6.10
CA GLU A 74 28.30 11.87 -7.51
C GLU A 74 28.15 10.35 -7.76
N LYS A 75 28.82 9.51 -6.95
CA LYS A 75 28.62 8.06 -6.96
C LYS A 75 27.16 7.69 -6.73
N LEU A 76 26.49 8.36 -5.78
CA LEU A 76 25.08 8.12 -5.46
C LEU A 76 24.16 8.50 -6.63
N LEU A 77 24.39 9.63 -7.30
CA LEU A 77 23.63 10.05 -8.49
C LEU A 77 23.77 9.03 -9.63
N LYS A 78 25.01 8.67 -9.99
CA LYS A 78 25.29 7.66 -11.03
C LYS A 78 24.72 6.28 -10.70
N ALA A 79 24.71 5.90 -9.42
CA ALA A 79 24.09 4.65 -8.97
C ALA A 79 22.55 4.70 -9.01
N ILE A 80 21.93 5.85 -8.74
CA ILE A 80 20.47 6.03 -8.85
C ILE A 80 20.03 6.04 -10.31
N GLU A 81 20.78 6.68 -11.20
CA GLU A 81 20.55 6.62 -12.65
C GLU A 81 20.58 5.17 -13.16
N LYS A 82 21.58 4.38 -12.75
CA LYS A 82 21.76 2.98 -13.20
C LYS A 82 20.82 1.97 -12.52
N TYR A 83 20.42 2.19 -11.28
CA TYR A 83 19.69 1.19 -10.46
C TYR A 83 18.34 1.68 -9.90
N GLY A 84 17.90 2.90 -10.21
CA GLY A 84 16.64 3.48 -9.79
C GLY A 84 16.52 3.60 -8.26
N SER A 85 15.57 2.88 -7.68
CA SER A 85 15.29 2.85 -6.24
C SER A 85 15.87 1.62 -5.51
N ARG A 86 16.73 0.83 -6.15
CA ARG A 86 17.29 -0.42 -5.59
C ARG A 86 18.41 -0.13 -4.57
N TRP A 87 18.06 0.40 -3.41
CA TRP A 87 18.99 0.95 -2.40
C TRP A 87 20.12 0.02 -1.96
N THR A 88 19.92 -1.30 -1.98
CA THR A 88 20.98 -2.28 -1.69
C THR A 88 22.08 -2.29 -2.77
N ALA A 89 21.70 -2.30 -4.06
CA ALA A 89 22.66 -2.23 -5.16
C ALA A 89 23.35 -0.86 -5.22
N ILE A 90 22.62 0.21 -4.91
CA ILE A 90 23.16 1.58 -4.80
C ILE A 90 24.19 1.67 -3.67
N ALA A 91 23.95 1.07 -2.50
CA ALA A 91 24.92 1.01 -1.41
C ALA A 91 26.15 0.13 -1.73
N THR A 92 26.02 -0.85 -2.62
CA THR A 92 27.17 -1.58 -3.18
C THR A 92 27.99 -0.67 -4.10
N ALA A 93 27.36 0.12 -4.97
CA ALA A 93 28.03 1.01 -5.92
C ALA A 93 28.60 2.32 -5.33
N VAL A 94 28.01 2.83 -4.24
CA VAL A 94 28.56 3.95 -3.45
C VAL A 94 29.71 3.47 -2.55
N GLU A 95 29.72 2.19 -2.19
CA GLU A 95 30.73 1.47 -1.39
C GLU A 95 30.83 1.92 0.08
N THR A 96 30.98 3.22 0.33
CA THR A 96 31.23 3.86 1.64
C THR A 96 29.98 4.01 2.53
N ARG A 97 28.77 3.91 1.97
CA ARG A 97 27.49 4.16 2.66
C ARG A 97 26.55 2.96 2.57
N ASN A 98 25.63 2.85 3.54
CA ASN A 98 24.60 1.82 3.54
C ASN A 98 23.30 2.26 2.84
N SER A 99 22.40 1.30 2.59
CA SER A 99 21.12 1.52 1.88
C SER A 99 20.29 2.67 2.46
N ASP A 100 20.18 2.71 3.78
CA ASP A 100 19.36 3.68 4.51
C ASP A 100 19.96 5.09 4.44
N GLN A 101 21.31 5.19 4.44
CA GLN A 101 22.01 6.45 4.20
C GLN A 101 21.79 6.95 2.78
N CYS A 102 21.97 6.11 1.76
CA CYS A 102 21.76 6.45 0.35
C CYS A 102 20.32 6.91 0.06
N ALA A 103 19.34 6.11 0.51
CA ALA A 103 17.91 6.42 0.36
C ALA A 103 17.54 7.76 1.01
N LYS A 104 18.09 8.04 2.20
CA LYS A 104 17.88 9.30 2.89
C LYS A 104 18.55 10.48 2.20
N ARG A 105 19.80 10.35 1.74
CA ARG A 105 20.54 11.42 1.07
C ARG A 105 19.86 11.86 -0.23
N TRP A 106 19.34 10.90 -0.99
CA TRP A 106 18.47 11.19 -2.13
C TRP A 106 17.21 11.95 -1.71
N LYS A 107 16.40 11.35 -0.83
CA LYS A 107 15.09 11.88 -0.45
C LYS A 107 15.13 13.25 0.23
N ASP A 108 16.13 13.50 1.07
CA ASP A 108 16.22 14.72 1.89
C ASP A 108 17.19 15.77 1.31
N THR A 109 17.93 15.50 0.22
CA THR A 109 18.89 16.48 -0.34
C THR A 109 19.09 16.43 -1.86
N LEU A 110 19.41 15.28 -2.45
CA LEU A 110 19.88 15.22 -3.86
C LEU A 110 18.77 15.16 -4.90
N ASN A 111 17.58 14.66 -4.56
CA ASN A 111 16.47 14.54 -5.49
C ASN A 111 16.16 15.89 -6.18
N PRO A 112 16.18 16.00 -7.53
CA PRO A 112 15.90 17.24 -8.24
C PRO A 112 14.54 17.86 -7.87
N SER A 113 13.49 17.05 -7.66
CA SER A 113 12.13 17.53 -7.36
C SER A 113 11.91 18.07 -5.94
N ILE A 114 12.98 18.23 -5.14
CA ILE A 114 12.93 18.96 -3.88
C ILE A 114 12.85 20.46 -4.16
N ASP A 115 11.80 21.11 -3.66
CA ASP A 115 11.75 22.57 -3.60
C ASP A 115 12.83 23.11 -2.64
N ARG A 116 13.60 24.08 -3.14
CA ARG A 116 14.72 24.75 -2.46
C ARG A 116 14.53 26.28 -2.40
N THR A 117 13.33 26.77 -2.66
CA THR A 117 12.98 28.19 -2.50
C THR A 117 13.16 28.66 -1.05
N SER A 118 13.33 29.98 -0.88
CA SER A 118 13.49 30.59 0.44
C SER A 118 12.17 30.68 1.18
N TRP A 119 12.16 30.27 2.44
CA TRP A 119 10.99 30.33 3.32
C TRP A 119 10.51 31.78 3.53
N THR A 120 9.23 32.02 3.27
CA THR A 120 8.55 33.30 3.46
C THR A 120 7.90 33.39 4.85
N ALA A 121 7.61 34.61 5.31
CA ALA A 121 6.94 34.82 6.60
C ALA A 121 5.52 34.20 6.67
N THR A 122 4.82 34.12 5.54
CA THR A 122 3.51 33.44 5.44
C THR A 122 3.66 31.93 5.63
N GLU A 123 4.67 31.32 4.99
CA GLU A 123 4.97 29.90 5.18
C GLU A 123 5.47 29.59 6.59
N ASP A 124 6.19 30.51 7.23
CA ASP A 124 6.59 30.38 8.63
C ASP A 124 5.38 30.35 9.57
N ALA A 125 4.39 31.23 9.36
CA ALA A 125 3.15 31.23 10.12
C ALA A 125 2.37 29.92 9.96
N ILE A 126 2.23 29.44 8.72
CA ILE A 126 1.59 28.14 8.41
C ILE A 126 2.38 26.98 9.04
N LEU A 127 3.72 27.05 9.08
CA LEU A 127 4.57 26.02 9.67
C LEU A 127 4.44 25.97 11.20
N ILE A 128 4.33 27.13 11.87
CA ILE A 128 4.09 27.21 13.31
C ILE A 128 2.72 26.60 13.64
N ASP A 129 1.66 27.04 12.96
CA ASP A 129 0.29 26.54 13.17
C ASP A 129 0.19 25.03 12.91
N ALA A 130 0.75 24.54 11.80
CA ALA A 130 0.73 23.12 11.48
C ALA A 130 1.50 22.26 12.49
N VAL A 131 2.57 22.78 13.12
CA VAL A 131 3.27 22.09 14.23
C VAL A 131 2.47 22.16 15.53
N GLN A 132 1.76 23.25 15.80
CA GLN A 132 0.85 23.34 16.95
C GLN A 132 -0.34 22.38 16.81
N THR A 133 -0.93 22.29 15.62
CA THR A 133 -2.14 21.50 15.32
C THR A 133 -1.85 20.02 15.04
N HIS A 134 -0.62 19.65 14.62
CA HIS A 134 -0.27 18.25 14.31
C HIS A 134 0.97 17.70 15.06
N GLY A 135 1.63 18.51 15.89
CA GLY A 135 2.86 18.13 16.58
C GLY A 135 4.04 17.93 15.61
N ASN A 136 5.08 17.23 16.09
CA ASN A 136 6.34 17.02 15.35
C ASN A 136 6.25 16.00 14.17
N VAL A 137 5.11 15.91 13.48
CA VAL A 137 4.84 14.95 12.39
C VAL A 137 5.17 15.59 11.03
N TRP A 138 6.46 15.90 10.84
CA TRP A 138 6.98 16.66 9.68
C TRP A 138 6.52 16.14 8.31
N SER A 139 6.41 14.83 8.14
CA SER A 139 5.94 14.22 6.88
C SER A 139 4.46 14.48 6.58
N LYS A 140 3.61 14.67 7.61
CA LYS A 140 2.21 15.09 7.42
C LYS A 140 2.16 16.57 7.08
N ILE A 141 2.80 17.41 7.90
CA ILE A 141 2.84 18.87 7.73
C ILE A 141 3.27 19.25 6.30
N VAL A 142 4.35 18.65 5.82
CA VAL A 142 4.88 18.93 4.48
C VAL A 142 3.96 18.40 3.37
N LYS A 143 3.33 17.23 3.52
CA LYS A 143 2.34 16.74 2.55
C LYS A 143 1.11 17.67 2.47
N THR A 144 0.69 18.25 3.59
CA THR A 144 -0.54 19.05 3.69
C THR A 144 -0.33 20.53 3.30
N HIS A 145 0.80 21.14 3.67
CA HIS A 145 1.01 22.58 3.55
C HIS A 145 2.20 23.00 2.67
N PHE A 146 3.15 22.11 2.39
CA PHE A 146 4.40 22.45 1.68
C PHE A 146 4.78 21.39 0.62
N PRO A 147 3.92 21.12 -0.38
CA PRO A 147 4.22 20.16 -1.43
C PRO A 147 5.53 20.51 -2.14
N GLY A 148 6.35 19.49 -2.44
CA GLY A 148 7.69 19.65 -3.01
C GLY A 148 8.82 19.87 -1.98
N ARG A 149 8.55 20.46 -0.79
CA ARG A 149 9.57 20.55 0.28
C ARG A 149 9.77 19.20 0.97
N THR A 150 10.78 19.10 1.84
CA THR A 150 11.06 17.88 2.62
C THR A 150 10.72 18.04 4.09
N GLY A 151 10.39 16.94 4.77
CA GLY A 151 10.19 16.94 6.22
C GLY A 151 11.44 17.40 7.01
N LEU A 152 12.63 17.23 6.44
CA LEU A 152 13.87 17.78 7.00
C LEU A 152 13.93 19.31 6.85
N ALA A 153 13.54 19.86 5.69
CA ALA A 153 13.50 21.31 5.48
C ALA A 153 12.54 22.00 6.45
N ALA A 154 11.31 21.49 6.58
CA ALA A 154 10.32 22.02 7.52
C ALA A 154 10.80 21.94 8.99
N LYS A 155 11.38 20.80 9.40
CA LYS A 155 11.97 20.66 10.74
C LYS A 155 13.10 21.69 10.97
N ASN A 156 13.97 21.88 9.98
CA ASN A 156 15.09 22.81 10.08
C ASN A 156 14.60 24.27 10.16
N ARG A 157 13.57 24.64 9.38
CA ARG A 157 12.97 25.98 9.46
C ARG A 157 12.29 26.21 10.81
N TYR A 158 11.48 25.26 11.29
CA TYR A 158 10.83 25.38 12.61
C TYR A 158 11.85 25.53 13.75
N ASN A 159 12.96 24.77 13.70
CA ASN A 159 14.07 24.94 14.65
C ASN A 159 14.75 26.31 14.53
N SER A 160 14.79 26.91 13.33
CA SER A 160 15.32 28.26 13.12
C SER A 160 14.40 29.33 13.71
N ILE A 161 13.08 29.21 13.47
CA ILE A 161 12.06 30.12 14.01
C ILE A 161 12.05 30.06 15.55
N THR A 162 11.93 28.86 16.12
CA THR A 162 11.83 28.69 17.58
C THR A 162 13.09 29.09 18.33
N ARG A 163 14.27 29.03 17.70
CA ARG A 163 15.51 29.60 18.25
C ARG A 163 15.59 31.12 18.08
N GLY A 164 15.05 31.68 17.00
CA GLY A 164 14.97 33.13 16.77
C GLY A 164 14.02 33.84 17.74
N ASN A 165 12.84 33.26 17.99
CA ASN A 165 11.83 33.83 18.90
C ASN A 165 12.27 33.87 20.39
N GLY A 166 13.43 33.31 20.72
CA GLY A 166 14.02 33.37 22.07
C GLY A 166 14.77 34.67 22.40
N SER A 167 14.94 35.61 21.46
CA SER A 167 15.70 36.85 21.72
C SER A 167 15.06 38.11 21.11
N LEU A 168 14.29 38.83 21.94
CA LEU A 168 14.19 40.29 21.84
C LEU A 168 15.39 40.91 22.58
N GLY A 169 16.60 40.76 22.02
CA GLY A 169 17.85 41.05 22.74
C GLY A 169 19.06 41.36 21.86
N LEU A 170 19.17 42.63 21.45
CA LEU A 170 20.35 43.34 20.90
C LEU A 170 20.92 42.89 19.52
N PRO A 171 21.31 43.84 18.64
CA PRO A 171 21.99 43.57 17.38
C PRO A 171 23.52 43.70 17.47
N LYS A 172 24.24 43.01 16.55
CA LYS A 172 25.62 43.17 16.02
C LYS A 172 26.13 41.77 15.61
N LEU A 173 26.97 41.55 14.59
CA LEU A 173 27.54 42.41 13.55
C LEU A 173 27.89 41.56 12.29
N LYS A 174 28.23 42.20 11.17
CA LYS A 174 28.86 41.53 10.02
C LYS A 174 30.29 41.10 10.37
N HIS A 175 30.80 39.99 9.84
CA HIS A 175 32.02 39.93 9.00
C HIS A 175 32.35 38.50 8.51
N SER A 176 33.26 38.44 7.53
CA SER A 176 33.87 37.30 6.84
C SER A 176 35.21 37.82 6.25
N PRO A 177 36.27 37.02 5.94
CA PRO A 177 36.40 35.55 5.89
C PRO A 177 37.56 34.97 6.75
N SER A 178 37.98 33.73 6.44
CA SER A 178 39.08 32.93 7.04
C SER A 178 40.51 33.48 6.80
N PRO A 179 41.56 32.94 7.48
CA PRO A 179 42.36 31.85 6.85
C PRO A 179 43.03 30.79 7.80
N THR A 180 43.73 29.84 7.15
CA THR A 180 44.81 28.83 7.47
C THR A 180 45.64 29.00 8.79
N SER A 181 46.33 28.02 9.44
CA SER A 181 47.02 26.76 9.00
C SER A 181 47.22 25.68 10.13
N SER A 182 48.05 24.65 9.82
CA SER A 182 48.68 23.52 10.57
C SER A 182 49.21 23.77 12.03
N GLU A 183 49.73 22.82 12.84
CA GLU A 183 50.46 21.55 12.56
C GLU A 183 50.43 20.47 13.71
N THR A 184 51.44 19.58 13.80
CA THR A 184 51.36 18.14 14.17
C THR A 184 52.08 17.71 15.50
N SER A 185 51.55 16.68 16.20
CA SER A 185 52.20 15.76 17.19
C SER A 185 52.80 16.36 18.50
N VAL A 186 53.25 15.62 19.55
CA VAL A 186 53.52 14.17 19.82
C VAL A 186 53.12 13.77 21.28
N THR A 187 52.99 12.47 21.56
CA THR A 187 52.98 11.76 22.88
C THR A 187 54.43 11.64 23.47
N PRO A 188 54.85 10.82 24.51
CA PRO A 188 54.21 9.68 25.22
C PRO A 188 54.54 9.42 26.73
N TYR A 189 54.15 8.23 27.24
CA TYR A 189 54.52 7.56 28.52
C TYR A 189 53.93 8.15 29.84
N SER A 190 53.63 7.39 30.91
CA SER A 190 54.12 6.06 31.35
C SER A 190 53.02 5.13 31.90
N SER A 191 53.39 3.86 32.15
CA SER A 191 52.59 2.77 32.72
C SER A 191 52.72 2.61 34.24
N SER A 192 51.77 1.90 34.87
CA SER A 192 52.06 0.82 35.84
C SER A 192 50.76 0.12 36.32
N SER A 193 50.92 -1.08 36.88
CA SER A 193 49.84 -2.01 37.28
C SER A 193 50.06 -2.52 38.70
N SER A 194 48.99 -2.89 39.42
CA SER A 194 49.04 -3.84 40.56
C SER A 194 47.66 -4.42 40.88
N SER A 195 47.62 -5.55 41.60
CA SER A 195 46.42 -6.37 41.82
C SER A 195 46.46 -7.10 43.17
N THR A 196 45.31 -7.49 43.72
CA THR A 196 45.01 -8.46 44.83
C THR A 196 43.51 -8.33 45.18
N THR A 197 42.75 -9.28 45.76
CA THR A 197 42.98 -10.66 46.28
C THR A 197 41.69 -11.51 46.16
N SER A 198 41.78 -12.85 46.28
CA SER A 198 40.64 -13.81 46.29
C SER A 198 40.21 -14.24 47.72
N PRO A 199 39.08 -14.95 47.91
CA PRO A 199 39.11 -16.44 48.05
C PRO A 199 37.89 -17.19 47.42
N VAL A 200 38.04 -18.33 46.71
CA VAL A 200 38.09 -19.78 47.12
C VAL A 200 36.71 -20.49 47.25
N THR A 201 36.65 -21.79 46.89
CA THR A 201 35.48 -22.65 46.62
C THR A 201 35.20 -23.72 47.71
N PRO A 202 34.10 -24.51 47.62
CA PRO A 202 34.12 -25.85 46.96
C PRO A 202 32.88 -26.12 46.05
N HIS A 203 32.92 -26.81 44.91
CA HIS A 203 33.32 -28.19 44.55
C HIS A 203 32.32 -29.32 44.93
N LEU A 204 31.67 -29.91 43.92
CA LEU A 204 31.05 -31.26 43.91
C LEU A 204 30.92 -31.73 42.45
N SER A 205 31.04 -33.05 42.18
CA SER A 205 31.28 -33.58 40.82
C SER A 205 30.67 -34.97 40.57
N LEU A 206 29.90 -35.11 39.47
CA LEU A 206 29.72 -36.34 38.63
C LEU A 206 29.09 -37.61 39.29
N PRO A 207 28.62 -38.65 38.56
CA PRO A 207 29.05 -39.14 37.24
C PRO A 207 27.95 -39.57 36.22
N ASP A 208 28.38 -40.36 35.22
CA ASP A 208 27.78 -40.66 33.91
C ASP A 208 26.46 -41.46 33.85
N GLY A 209 25.84 -41.44 32.65
CA GLY A 209 24.66 -42.25 32.30
C GLY A 209 24.45 -42.40 30.78
N SER A 210 25.02 -43.47 30.21
CA SER A 210 24.87 -44.11 28.87
C SER A 210 23.85 -43.57 27.84
N THR A 211 24.30 -43.47 26.58
CA THR A 211 23.43 -43.51 25.38
C THR A 211 23.05 -44.96 25.01
N PRO A 212 21.95 -45.18 24.26
CA PRO A 212 22.09 -45.31 22.80
C PRO A 212 20.98 -44.59 22.01
N GLY A 213 21.17 -44.44 20.69
CA GLY A 213 20.40 -43.50 19.86
C GLY A 213 19.20 -44.05 19.10
N LEU A 214 18.53 -43.14 18.38
CA LEU A 214 17.73 -43.39 17.18
C LEU A 214 17.97 -42.26 16.15
N SER A 215 17.67 -42.53 14.88
CA SER A 215 17.87 -41.66 13.72
C SER A 215 16.98 -42.14 12.55
N PRO A 216 16.96 -41.50 11.37
CA PRO A 216 16.90 -40.05 11.08
C PRO A 216 15.75 -39.68 10.10
N SER A 217 15.47 -38.39 9.95
CA SER A 217 14.75 -37.76 8.81
C SER A 217 15.27 -36.31 8.72
N THR A 218 15.77 -35.71 7.63
CA THR A 218 15.27 -35.56 6.23
C THR A 218 13.88 -34.87 6.19
N TYR A 219 13.49 -34.02 5.23
CA TYR A 219 13.84 -33.87 3.80
C TYR A 219 13.32 -32.44 3.30
N PHE A 220 13.90 -31.48 2.53
CA PHE A 220 15.21 -31.09 1.86
C PHE A 220 15.58 -29.60 2.20
N ASP A 221 16.69 -29.07 1.65
CA ASP A 221 16.85 -27.65 1.23
C ASP A 221 16.12 -27.39 -0.11
N ILE A 222 15.80 -26.14 -0.46
CA ILE A 222 15.39 -25.75 -1.83
C ILE A 222 16.23 -24.58 -2.35
N ASP A 223 16.95 -24.81 -3.44
CA ASP A 223 17.63 -23.79 -4.25
C ASP A 223 16.62 -23.08 -5.17
N LEU A 224 16.89 -21.83 -5.55
CA LEU A 224 16.00 -20.95 -6.32
C LEU A 224 16.58 -20.57 -7.70
N THR A 225 17.47 -21.40 -8.25
CA THR A 225 18.22 -21.10 -9.48
C THR A 225 17.62 -21.67 -10.79
N GLU A 226 16.63 -22.58 -10.73
CA GLU A 226 15.93 -23.10 -11.92
C GLU A 226 14.46 -22.67 -11.97
N PHE A 227 14.22 -21.40 -12.33
CA PHE A 227 12.89 -20.91 -12.68
C PHE A 227 12.73 -20.77 -14.20
N SER A 228 12.41 -21.88 -14.85
CA SER A 228 11.94 -21.95 -16.24
C SER A 228 10.62 -22.73 -16.24
N TRP A 229 9.56 -22.16 -16.81
CA TRP A 229 8.22 -22.76 -16.81
C TRP A 229 8.08 -23.85 -17.89
N PRO A 230 7.84 -25.13 -17.53
CA PRO A 230 7.44 -26.15 -18.49
C PRO A 230 5.92 -26.08 -18.74
N SER A 231 5.47 -26.63 -19.87
CA SER A 231 4.05 -26.70 -20.21
C SER A 231 3.25 -27.60 -19.25
N MET A 232 1.97 -27.28 -19.08
CA MET A 232 1.04 -28.02 -18.22
C MET A 232 0.55 -29.30 -18.91
N GLU A 233 1.11 -30.45 -18.53
CA GLU A 233 0.51 -31.75 -18.83
C GLU A 233 0.75 -32.77 -17.69
N SER A 234 0.09 -33.92 -17.74
CA SER A 234 -0.23 -34.73 -16.55
C SER A 234 0.96 -35.36 -15.83
N GLN A 235 0.97 -35.31 -14.49
CA GLN A 235 0.66 -36.48 -13.64
C GLN A 235 0.48 -36.09 -12.17
N GLY A 236 -0.25 -36.93 -11.41
CA GLY A 236 -0.62 -36.62 -10.02
C GLY A 236 0.40 -37.10 -9.00
N TYR A 237 0.61 -36.31 -7.94
CA TYR A 237 1.30 -36.74 -6.73
C TYR A 237 0.44 -36.49 -5.47
N ARG A 238 0.54 -37.36 -4.47
CA ARG A 238 -0.36 -37.40 -3.30
C ARG A 238 0.30 -36.76 -2.08
N SER A 239 -0.47 -36.00 -1.31
CA SER A 239 0.00 -35.27 -0.13
C SER A 239 0.58 -36.16 0.97
N THR A 240 1.69 -35.72 1.57
CA THR A 240 1.89 -35.70 3.03
C THR A 240 2.70 -34.46 3.45
N VAL A 241 2.01 -33.38 3.81
CA VAL A 241 2.53 -32.37 4.76
C VAL A 241 1.36 -31.85 5.58
N GLU A 242 1.53 -31.71 6.89
CA GLU A 242 0.47 -31.18 7.76
C GLU A 242 0.27 -29.69 7.50
N THR A 243 -0.82 -29.36 6.82
CA THR A 243 -1.31 -28.00 6.67
C THR A 243 -1.86 -27.51 8.01
N LEU A 244 -1.35 -26.38 8.51
CA LEU A 244 -2.07 -25.58 9.51
C LEU A 244 -3.46 -25.25 8.92
N SER A 245 -4.53 -25.59 9.63
CA SER A 245 -5.88 -25.36 9.12
C SER A 245 -6.21 -23.87 9.09
N LEU A 246 -6.99 -23.45 8.09
CA LEU A 246 -7.58 -22.10 8.09
C LEU A 246 -8.53 -21.86 9.26
N ASP A 247 -8.96 -22.89 9.99
CA ASP A 247 -9.77 -22.76 11.22
C ASP A 247 -9.08 -21.88 12.29
N ASP A 248 -7.75 -21.92 12.38
CA ASP A 248 -6.96 -21.10 13.31
C ASP A 248 -6.96 -19.59 12.96
N LEU A 249 -7.35 -19.22 11.74
CA LEU A 249 -7.50 -17.83 11.31
C LEU A 249 -8.89 -17.24 11.59
N PHE A 250 -9.90 -18.08 11.80
CA PHE A 250 -11.30 -17.65 12.01
C PHE A 250 -11.82 -17.83 13.44
N THR A 251 -11.01 -18.40 14.35
CA THR A 251 -11.37 -18.70 15.75
C THR A 251 -11.16 -17.54 16.74
N LEU A 252 -10.79 -16.34 16.27
CA LEU A 252 -10.74 -15.15 17.14
C LEU A 252 -12.16 -14.75 17.60
N PRO A 253 -12.40 -14.56 18.92
CA PRO A 253 -13.72 -14.22 19.42
C PRO A 253 -14.15 -12.79 19.01
N PRO A 254 -15.45 -12.54 18.76
CA PRO A 254 -15.94 -11.21 18.39
C PRO A 254 -15.70 -10.21 19.52
N ILE A 255 -14.94 -9.15 19.23
CA ILE A 255 -14.54 -8.17 20.24
C ILE A 255 -15.69 -7.20 20.54
N LYS A 256 -16.54 -7.57 21.50
CA LYS A 256 -17.58 -6.68 22.04
C LYS A 256 -16.94 -5.52 22.82
N TYR A 257 -17.33 -4.30 22.49
CA TYR A 257 -17.09 -3.09 23.29
C TYR A 257 -18.44 -2.45 23.68
N PRO A 258 -18.54 -1.75 24.82
CA PRO A 258 -19.80 -1.20 25.30
C PRO A 258 -20.30 -0.06 24.41
N SER A 259 -21.61 0.03 24.25
CA SER A 259 -22.29 1.15 23.61
C SER A 259 -22.00 2.45 24.36
N SER A 260 -21.52 3.48 23.66
CA SER A 260 -21.53 4.85 24.21
C SER A 260 -22.99 5.30 24.42
N PRO A 261 -23.30 6.00 25.53
CA PRO A 261 -24.69 6.28 25.90
C PRO A 261 -25.35 7.29 24.94
N SER A 262 -26.65 7.08 24.70
CA SER A 262 -27.50 8.05 24.02
C SER A 262 -27.60 9.34 24.84
N MET A 263 -27.21 10.48 24.24
CA MET A 263 -27.58 11.79 24.78
C MET A 263 -28.98 12.15 24.28
N SER A 264 -29.95 12.12 25.20
CA SER A 264 -31.25 12.74 25.00
C SER A 264 -31.55 13.68 26.18
N GLN A 265 -31.94 14.91 25.82
CA GLN A 265 -32.58 15.94 26.65
C GLN A 265 -32.00 16.28 28.04
N VAL A 266 -31.43 17.48 28.14
CA VAL A 266 -31.53 18.32 29.35
C VAL A 266 -32.09 19.68 28.90
N GLN A 267 -33.10 20.20 29.62
CA GLN A 267 -33.68 21.52 29.39
C GLN A 267 -33.35 22.49 30.53
N THR A 268 -33.45 23.79 30.24
CA THR A 268 -33.31 24.94 31.17
C THR A 268 -31.86 25.17 31.67
N THR A 269 -31.43 26.39 31.99
CA THR A 269 -32.19 27.64 32.30
C THR A 269 -31.75 28.85 31.47
N SER A 270 -32.65 29.81 31.30
CA SER A 270 -32.43 31.08 30.59
C SER A 270 -31.81 32.17 31.48
N LYS A 271 -31.14 33.15 30.87
CA LYS A 271 -31.14 34.55 31.34
C LYS A 271 -30.82 35.53 30.21
N ASP A 272 -31.53 36.65 30.22
CA ASP A 272 -31.71 37.55 29.06
C ASP A 272 -30.77 38.77 29.07
N ILE A 273 -30.38 39.23 27.87
CA ILE A 273 -30.02 40.63 27.56
C ILE A 273 -30.66 40.98 26.20
N LEU A 274 -31.07 42.24 26.00
CA LEU A 274 -32.09 42.63 25.01
C LEU A 274 -31.60 43.02 23.60
N LEU A 275 -32.52 42.78 22.65
CA LEU A 275 -32.97 43.56 21.46
C LEU A 275 -32.59 45.07 21.40
N PRO A 276 -32.58 45.74 20.21
CA PRO A 276 -33.65 45.64 19.19
C PRO A 276 -33.30 45.68 17.68
N ASP A 277 -34.36 45.57 16.87
CA ASP A 277 -34.46 45.66 15.40
C ASP A 277 -35.37 46.85 14.98
N SER A 278 -35.21 47.39 13.76
CA SER A 278 -36.15 48.36 13.15
C SER A 278 -35.99 48.59 11.62
N THR A 279 -36.80 47.87 10.83
CA THR A 279 -37.63 48.37 9.69
C THR A 279 -37.09 49.29 8.56
N LYS A 280 -37.09 48.75 7.32
CA LYS A 280 -37.52 49.28 5.98
C LYS A 280 -37.57 50.80 5.66
N GLN A 281 -37.13 51.21 4.44
CA GLN A 281 -38.01 51.69 3.33
C GLN A 281 -37.30 52.04 1.98
N ASP A 282 -37.92 51.61 0.86
CA ASP A 282 -38.16 52.20 -0.49
C ASP A 282 -37.16 53.06 -1.33
N LEU A 283 -36.82 52.54 -2.53
CA LEU A 283 -36.95 53.06 -3.94
C LEU A 283 -36.76 54.57 -4.31
N PRO A 284 -36.21 54.90 -5.52
CA PRO A 284 -37.05 54.99 -6.75
C PRO A 284 -36.40 54.68 -8.14
N LEU A 285 -37.18 54.94 -9.21
CA LEU A 285 -37.11 54.49 -10.62
C LEU A 285 -36.36 55.41 -11.61
N LEU A 286 -36.12 54.91 -12.84
CA LEU A 286 -36.33 55.52 -14.20
C LEU A 286 -36.16 54.36 -15.23
N SER A 287 -37.15 53.95 -16.06
CA SER A 287 -37.69 54.52 -17.32
C SER A 287 -36.66 54.70 -18.47
N SER A 288 -36.94 54.42 -19.76
CA SER A 288 -38.22 54.11 -20.44
C SER A 288 -38.05 53.58 -21.89
N THR A 289 -39.11 53.00 -22.48
CA THR A 289 -39.42 52.89 -23.95
C THR A 289 -38.49 52.09 -24.91
N MET A 290 -38.92 51.44 -26.01
CA MET A 290 -40.28 51.22 -26.60
C MET A 290 -40.36 50.01 -27.57
N SER A 291 -41.60 49.51 -27.78
CA SER A 291 -42.21 48.96 -29.03
C SER A 291 -41.39 47.99 -29.93
N SER A 292 -41.62 46.67 -29.93
CA SER A 292 -42.72 45.93 -30.60
C SER A 292 -42.65 45.80 -32.13
N PHE A 293 -42.46 44.57 -32.65
CA PHE A 293 -43.33 43.97 -33.70
C PHE A 293 -43.22 42.42 -33.78
N GLU A 294 -44.17 41.80 -34.47
CA GLU A 294 -44.27 40.37 -34.82
C GLU A 294 -43.42 40.04 -36.07
N GLY A 295 -43.09 38.79 -36.45
CA GLY A 295 -43.30 37.48 -35.81
C GLY A 295 -43.09 36.28 -36.79
N ASN A 296 -42.69 35.14 -36.23
CA ASN A 296 -42.83 33.76 -36.75
C ASN A 296 -42.01 33.23 -37.98
N SER A 297 -41.83 31.90 -37.98
CA SER A 297 -41.49 30.96 -39.09
C SER A 297 -40.13 31.01 -39.84
N SER A 298 -39.26 30.06 -39.46
CA SER A 298 -38.73 28.95 -40.30
C SER A 298 -37.82 29.15 -41.55
N THR A 299 -36.93 28.15 -41.72
CA THR A 299 -36.14 27.74 -42.91
C THR A 299 -34.82 28.45 -43.26
N SER A 300 -33.72 27.71 -43.02
CA SER A 300 -32.56 27.47 -43.91
C SER A 300 -32.07 28.56 -44.88
N SER A 301 -30.87 29.09 -44.59
CA SER A 301 -29.82 29.27 -45.62
C SER A 301 -28.41 29.31 -45.02
N PHE A 302 -27.45 28.69 -45.69
CA PHE A 302 -26.01 28.84 -45.39
C PHE A 302 -25.55 30.29 -45.58
N LEU A 303 -24.61 30.75 -44.73
CA LEU A 303 -23.43 31.48 -45.19
C LEU A 303 -22.30 31.37 -44.14
N SER A 304 -21.09 31.01 -44.58
CA SER A 304 -19.91 30.98 -43.70
C SER A 304 -19.29 32.37 -43.57
N SER A 305 -18.77 32.69 -42.39
CA SER A 305 -17.77 33.76 -42.22
C SER A 305 -16.86 33.42 -41.04
N THR A 306 -15.60 33.17 -41.36
CA THR A 306 -14.60 32.61 -40.43
C THR A 306 -14.07 33.66 -39.46
N SER A 307 -13.97 33.33 -38.18
CA SER A 307 -13.10 34.05 -37.24
C SER A 307 -12.44 33.09 -36.25
N ALA A 308 -11.15 33.33 -36.01
CA ALA A 308 -10.18 32.58 -35.20
C ALA A 308 -10.72 31.49 -34.24
N GLN A 309 -10.52 30.22 -34.61
CA GLN A 309 -10.45 29.14 -33.61
C GLN A 309 -9.16 29.29 -32.79
N HIS A 310 -9.28 29.56 -31.49
CA HIS A 310 -8.26 29.12 -30.55
C HIS A 310 -8.40 27.59 -30.38
N PRO A 311 -7.34 26.80 -30.63
CA PRO A 311 -7.39 25.36 -30.38
C PRO A 311 -7.24 25.10 -28.87
N SER A 312 -8.34 25.27 -28.12
CA SER A 312 -8.46 24.84 -26.72
C SER A 312 -8.60 23.32 -26.63
N ASN A 313 -7.71 22.58 -27.30
CA ASN A 313 -7.70 21.12 -27.28
C ASN A 313 -7.04 20.62 -25.99
N SER A 314 -7.72 20.87 -24.87
CA SER A 314 -7.51 20.12 -23.64
C SER A 314 -8.08 18.72 -23.87
N SER A 315 -7.29 17.87 -24.51
CA SER A 315 -7.54 16.43 -24.54
C SER A 315 -7.39 15.91 -23.12
N THR A 316 -8.49 15.94 -22.38
CA THR A 316 -8.66 15.18 -21.14
C THR A 316 -8.52 13.72 -21.51
N LYS A 317 -7.34 13.14 -21.27
CA LYS A 317 -7.07 11.74 -21.58
C LYS A 317 -8.03 10.87 -20.78
N VAL A 318 -8.94 10.21 -21.49
CA VAL A 318 -9.84 9.22 -20.92
C VAL A 318 -8.99 7.99 -20.53
N LEU A 319 -9.31 7.39 -19.38
CA LEU A 319 -8.66 6.17 -18.92
C LEU A 319 -9.01 5.04 -19.88
N LYS A 320 -8.04 4.21 -20.26
CA LYS A 320 -8.31 3.08 -21.17
C LYS A 320 -8.29 1.75 -20.45
N LEU A 321 -9.25 0.89 -20.76
CA LEU A 321 -9.29 -0.50 -20.33
C LEU A 321 -9.20 -1.42 -21.54
N TYR A 322 -8.05 -2.06 -21.71
CA TYR A 322 -7.83 -3.13 -22.67
C TYR A 322 -8.27 -4.46 -22.04
N GLY A 323 -9.18 -5.20 -22.67
CA GLY A 323 -9.71 -6.44 -22.08
C GLY A 323 -10.48 -7.35 -23.05
N SER A 324 -10.97 -8.48 -22.54
CA SER A 324 -11.88 -9.37 -23.27
C SER A 324 -13.29 -9.20 -22.72
N ILE A 325 -14.29 -9.09 -23.61
CA ILE A 325 -15.68 -8.78 -23.25
C ILE A 325 -16.31 -9.87 -22.36
N ARG A 326 -15.79 -11.10 -22.41
CA ARG A 326 -16.31 -12.26 -21.65
C ARG A 326 -15.43 -12.66 -20.46
N SER A 327 -14.40 -11.87 -20.16
CA SER A 327 -13.44 -12.15 -19.09
C SER A 327 -13.96 -11.62 -17.75
N ALA A 328 -14.16 -12.53 -16.79
CA ALA A 328 -14.52 -12.19 -15.42
C ALA A 328 -13.55 -11.17 -14.78
N SER A 329 -12.26 -11.25 -15.12
CA SER A 329 -11.24 -10.30 -14.65
C SER A 329 -11.39 -8.91 -15.28
N THR A 330 -11.85 -8.81 -16.54
CA THR A 330 -12.17 -7.53 -17.18
C THR A 330 -13.42 -6.92 -16.55
N GLU A 331 -14.46 -7.74 -16.37
CA GLU A 331 -15.73 -7.35 -15.74
C GLU A 331 -15.53 -6.84 -14.30
N GLN A 332 -14.63 -7.45 -13.51
CA GLN A 332 -14.23 -6.94 -12.18
C GLN A 332 -13.77 -5.47 -12.24
N VAL A 333 -12.95 -5.10 -13.24
CA VAL A 333 -12.46 -3.73 -13.40
C VAL A 333 -13.57 -2.80 -13.87
N GLN A 334 -14.44 -3.24 -14.78
CA GLN A 334 -15.56 -2.44 -15.26
C GLN A 334 -16.56 -2.11 -14.14
N ILE A 335 -16.91 -3.09 -13.29
CA ILE A 335 -17.77 -2.84 -12.11
C ILE A 335 -17.18 -1.71 -11.26
N VAL A 336 -15.87 -1.74 -11.00
CA VAL A 336 -15.19 -0.70 -10.19
C VAL A 336 -15.15 0.65 -10.90
N LEU A 337 -14.96 0.70 -12.23
CA LEU A 337 -15.05 1.94 -13.00
C LEU A 337 -16.45 2.56 -12.90
N HIS A 338 -17.52 1.76 -13.03
CA HIS A 338 -18.89 2.24 -12.87
C HIS A 338 -19.22 2.64 -11.42
N GLU A 339 -18.82 1.87 -10.41
CA GLU A 339 -18.98 2.24 -8.98
C GLU A 339 -18.30 3.57 -8.61
N LYS A 340 -17.14 3.84 -9.21
CA LYS A 340 -16.39 5.09 -9.03
C LYS A 340 -16.82 6.19 -10.00
N ASN A 341 -17.78 5.93 -10.90
CA ASN A 341 -18.23 6.84 -11.96
C ASN A 341 -17.06 7.40 -12.80
N ILE A 342 -16.08 6.55 -13.12
CA ILE A 342 -14.89 6.93 -13.90
C ILE A 342 -15.21 6.75 -15.39
N PRO A 343 -15.13 7.80 -16.23
CA PRO A 343 -15.24 7.65 -17.68
C PRO A 343 -14.02 6.88 -18.22
N TYR A 344 -14.26 5.90 -19.10
CA TYR A 344 -13.19 5.08 -19.64
C TYR A 344 -13.47 4.61 -21.08
N ASP A 345 -12.42 4.56 -21.89
CA ASP A 345 -12.43 3.92 -23.21
C ASP A 345 -12.29 2.41 -23.00
N PHE A 346 -13.24 1.61 -23.51
CA PHE A 346 -13.08 0.16 -23.53
C PHE A 346 -12.52 -0.32 -24.88
N ILE A 347 -11.39 -1.03 -24.85
CA ILE A 347 -10.76 -1.59 -26.04
C ILE A 347 -10.78 -3.12 -25.97
N SER A 348 -11.66 -3.72 -26.78
CA SER A 348 -11.79 -5.17 -26.88
C SER A 348 -10.58 -5.78 -27.59
N LEU A 349 -9.74 -6.48 -26.83
CA LEU A 349 -8.64 -7.30 -27.33
C LEU A 349 -9.15 -8.47 -28.19
N ASP A 350 -10.40 -8.90 -28.01
CA ASP A 350 -11.02 -9.95 -28.84
C ASP A 350 -11.37 -9.45 -30.25
N ALA A 351 -11.52 -8.13 -30.42
CA ALA A 351 -11.85 -7.49 -31.70
C ALA A 351 -10.63 -6.90 -32.43
N MET A 352 -9.43 -6.92 -31.82
CA MET A 352 -8.21 -6.44 -32.46
C MET A 352 -7.78 -7.36 -33.62
N PRO A 353 -7.68 -6.87 -34.87
CA PRO A 353 -7.22 -7.66 -36.01
C PRO A 353 -5.70 -7.87 -35.97
N ASP A 354 -4.95 -6.89 -35.47
CA ASP A 354 -3.51 -7.04 -35.26
C ASP A 354 -3.23 -7.91 -34.03
N THR A 355 -2.54 -9.02 -34.26
CA THR A 355 -2.12 -9.94 -33.21
C THR A 355 -0.82 -9.48 -32.54
N GLU A 356 0.06 -8.74 -33.21
CA GLU A 356 1.32 -8.29 -32.62
C GLU A 356 1.07 -7.23 -31.54
N THR A 357 0.31 -6.18 -31.84
CA THR A 357 -0.13 -5.20 -30.82
C THR A 357 -0.96 -5.85 -29.71
N ARG A 358 -1.86 -6.79 -30.04
CA ARG A 358 -2.70 -7.46 -29.03
C ARG A 358 -1.87 -8.26 -28.01
N GLU A 359 -0.89 -9.04 -28.46
CA GLU A 359 -0.04 -9.77 -27.52
C GLU A 359 0.99 -8.84 -26.85
N LEU A 360 1.49 -7.79 -27.51
CA LEU A 360 2.37 -6.79 -26.89
C LEU A 360 1.69 -6.04 -25.74
N ILE A 361 0.39 -5.72 -25.85
CA ILE A 361 -0.40 -5.11 -24.77
C ILE A 361 -0.57 -6.07 -23.58
N ARG A 362 -0.66 -7.38 -23.82
CA ARG A 362 -0.79 -8.39 -22.77
C ARG A 362 0.54 -8.65 -22.05
N GLN A 363 1.62 -8.83 -22.80
CA GLN A 363 2.91 -9.26 -22.24
C GLN A 363 3.46 -8.29 -21.18
N PRO A 364 4.05 -8.80 -20.07
CA PRO A 364 4.27 -10.20 -19.72
C PRO A 364 3.14 -10.87 -18.89
N TYR A 365 1.90 -10.35 -18.95
CA TYR A 365 0.82 -10.71 -18.02
C TYR A 365 -0.43 -11.29 -18.70
N SER A 366 -1.36 -11.81 -17.90
CA SER A 366 -2.65 -12.35 -18.35
C SER A 366 -3.82 -11.62 -17.70
N GLY A 367 -4.78 -11.14 -18.49
CA GLY A 367 -5.99 -10.48 -17.99
C GLY A 367 -6.23 -9.12 -18.64
N PRO A 368 -7.00 -8.22 -18.00
CA PRO A 368 -7.14 -6.84 -18.45
C PRO A 368 -5.86 -6.03 -18.18
N VAL A 369 -5.69 -4.96 -18.95
CA VAL A 369 -4.64 -3.95 -18.77
C VAL A 369 -5.27 -2.56 -18.81
N MET A 370 -4.89 -1.70 -17.87
CA MET A 370 -5.33 -0.32 -17.75
C MET A 370 -4.21 0.62 -18.18
N GLU A 371 -4.53 1.65 -18.96
CA GLU A 371 -3.68 2.81 -19.24
C GLU A 371 -4.32 4.06 -18.63
N ASP A 372 -3.62 4.70 -17.70
CA ASP A 372 -4.06 5.95 -17.05
C ASP A 372 -2.93 6.98 -17.16
N ASP A 373 -3.10 8.02 -17.97
CA ASP A 373 -2.06 9.00 -18.36
C ASP A 373 -0.73 8.40 -18.91
N GLY A 374 -0.77 7.16 -19.40
CA GLY A 374 0.40 6.39 -19.87
C GLY A 374 1.07 5.54 -18.78
N PHE A 375 0.54 5.52 -17.57
CA PHE A 375 0.84 4.48 -16.59
C PHE A 375 0.05 3.20 -16.93
N MET A 376 0.78 2.16 -17.35
CA MET A 376 0.24 0.84 -17.64
C MET A 376 0.18 -0.02 -16.38
N LEU A 377 -0.96 -0.69 -16.12
CA LEU A 377 -1.13 -1.63 -15.01
C LEU A 377 -1.94 -2.85 -15.42
N CYS A 378 -1.44 -4.04 -15.07
CA CYS A 378 -2.09 -5.35 -15.23
C CYS A 378 -2.73 -5.82 -13.91
N GLU A 379 -3.29 -7.03 -13.91
CA GLU A 379 -3.98 -7.71 -12.78
C GLU A 379 -5.26 -6.99 -12.32
N SER A 380 -6.42 -7.62 -12.52
CA SER A 380 -7.73 -6.99 -12.27
C SER A 380 -7.85 -6.41 -10.85
N ARG A 381 -7.43 -7.16 -9.84
CA ARG A 381 -7.46 -6.76 -8.43
C ARG A 381 -6.45 -5.65 -8.10
N ALA A 382 -5.33 -5.57 -8.81
CA ALA A 382 -4.37 -4.48 -8.66
C ALA A 382 -4.88 -3.18 -9.32
N ILE A 383 -5.47 -3.29 -10.52
CA ILE A 383 -6.15 -2.18 -11.20
C ILE A 383 -7.30 -1.67 -10.32
N CYS A 384 -8.17 -2.56 -9.81
CA CYS A 384 -9.27 -2.16 -8.92
C CYS A 384 -8.77 -1.45 -7.65
N ARG A 385 -7.70 -1.94 -7.02
CA ARG A 385 -7.07 -1.30 -5.86
C ARG A 385 -6.47 0.06 -6.20
N TYR A 386 -5.88 0.21 -7.39
CA TYR A 386 -5.38 1.50 -7.91
C TYR A 386 -6.54 2.48 -8.12
N LEU A 387 -7.58 2.10 -8.87
CA LEU A 387 -8.74 2.94 -9.18
C LEU A 387 -9.45 3.43 -7.89
N ALA A 388 -9.76 2.51 -6.97
CA ALA A 388 -10.41 2.84 -5.70
C ALA A 388 -9.55 3.76 -4.80
N THR A 389 -8.22 3.79 -5.00
CA THR A 389 -7.29 4.64 -4.25
C THR A 389 -7.03 5.98 -4.95
N LYS A 390 -6.91 6.02 -6.28
CA LYS A 390 -6.71 7.26 -7.06
C LYS A 390 -7.97 8.14 -7.02
N TYR A 391 -9.14 7.52 -7.20
CA TYR A 391 -10.44 8.19 -7.25
C TYR A 391 -11.19 8.05 -5.92
N ALA A 392 -10.47 8.06 -4.78
CA ALA A 392 -11.03 7.79 -3.45
C ALA A 392 -12.30 8.61 -3.17
N ASP A 393 -12.24 9.92 -3.45
CA ASP A 393 -13.28 10.92 -3.17
C ASP A 393 -14.45 10.94 -4.19
N GLN A 394 -14.51 10.02 -5.16
CA GLN A 394 -15.48 10.01 -6.27
C GLN A 394 -16.30 8.71 -6.32
N GLY A 395 -17.64 8.79 -6.35
CA GLY A 395 -18.51 7.61 -6.36
C GLY A 395 -18.40 6.78 -5.07
N THR A 396 -18.65 5.47 -5.15
CA THR A 396 -18.72 4.58 -3.98
C THR A 396 -17.39 4.47 -3.23
N LYS A 397 -17.41 4.48 -1.90
CA LYS A 397 -16.26 4.10 -1.07
C LYS A 397 -16.10 2.58 -1.12
N LEU A 398 -15.03 2.09 -1.76
CA LEU A 398 -14.78 0.64 -1.95
C LEU A 398 -13.61 0.09 -1.14
N ILE A 399 -12.91 0.95 -0.39
CA ILE A 399 -11.74 0.59 0.41
C ILE A 399 -11.80 1.32 1.76
N PRO A 400 -11.27 0.72 2.85
CA PRO A 400 -11.16 1.40 4.14
C PRO A 400 -10.24 2.62 4.10
N ASP A 401 -10.53 3.58 4.97
CA ASP A 401 -9.75 4.81 5.10
C ASP A 401 -8.30 4.51 5.50
N ALA A 402 -7.32 5.11 4.81
CA ALA A 402 -5.91 4.72 4.89
C ALA A 402 -5.26 4.88 6.28
N TYR A 403 -5.91 5.55 7.24
CA TYR A 403 -5.49 5.65 8.64
C TYR A 403 -6.09 4.56 9.54
N ASN A 404 -7.16 3.88 9.13
CA ASN A 404 -7.80 2.81 9.89
C ASN A 404 -7.08 1.47 9.64
N MET A 405 -5.91 1.32 10.27
CA MET A 405 -5.05 0.12 10.12
C MET A 405 -5.75 -1.21 10.45
N LYS A 406 -6.81 -1.22 11.27
CA LYS A 406 -7.57 -2.43 11.60
C LYS A 406 -8.52 -2.82 10.47
N LEU A 407 -9.36 -1.88 10.03
CA LEU A 407 -10.32 -2.15 8.95
C LEU A 407 -9.59 -2.40 7.62
N GLY A 408 -8.47 -1.71 7.37
CA GLY A 408 -7.56 -2.01 6.27
C GLY A 408 -7.02 -3.45 6.31
N ALA A 409 -6.65 -3.97 7.49
CA ALA A 409 -6.20 -5.36 7.62
C ALA A 409 -7.32 -6.38 7.41
N LEU A 410 -8.55 -6.11 7.89
CA LEU A 410 -9.73 -6.94 7.65
C LEU A 410 -10.12 -6.95 6.17
N PHE A 411 -10.02 -5.81 5.49
CA PHE A 411 -10.22 -5.71 4.04
C PHE A 411 -9.21 -6.55 3.25
N GLU A 412 -7.90 -6.43 3.52
CA GLU A 412 -6.90 -7.26 2.84
C GLU A 412 -7.12 -8.75 3.16
N GLN A 413 -7.50 -9.09 4.40
CA GLN A 413 -7.89 -10.47 4.76
C GLN A 413 -9.09 -10.96 3.95
N ALA A 414 -10.13 -10.14 3.73
CA ALA A 414 -11.28 -10.49 2.90
C ALA A 414 -10.88 -10.67 1.42
N VAL A 415 -10.04 -9.78 0.86
CA VAL A 415 -9.51 -9.92 -0.51
C VAL A 415 -8.70 -11.21 -0.68
N PHE A 416 -7.80 -11.54 0.25
CA PHE A 416 -7.04 -12.79 0.16
C PHE A 416 -7.91 -14.03 0.42
N THR A 417 -8.97 -13.92 1.24
CA THR A 417 -9.95 -14.99 1.42
C THR A 417 -10.67 -15.27 0.09
N GLU A 418 -11.10 -14.25 -0.63
CA GLU A 418 -11.70 -14.37 -1.97
C GLU A 418 -10.72 -15.06 -2.96
N VAL A 419 -9.49 -14.53 -3.08
CA VAL A 419 -8.44 -15.04 -3.98
C VAL A 419 -8.07 -16.51 -3.73
N PHE A 420 -8.07 -16.99 -2.48
CA PHE A 420 -7.65 -18.36 -2.14
C PHE A 420 -8.80 -19.34 -1.91
N THR A 421 -10.02 -18.88 -1.61
CA THR A 421 -11.15 -19.76 -1.25
C THR A 421 -12.34 -19.69 -2.21
N PHE A 422 -12.45 -18.63 -3.02
CA PHE A 422 -13.53 -18.45 -3.99
C PHE A 422 -13.06 -18.61 -5.43
N GLU A 423 -12.20 -17.69 -5.92
CA GLU A 423 -11.72 -17.66 -7.31
C GLU A 423 -11.21 -19.02 -7.83
N PRO A 424 -10.37 -19.81 -7.11
CA PRO A 424 -9.78 -21.03 -7.67
C PRO A 424 -10.79 -22.16 -7.94
N TYR A 425 -11.96 -22.11 -7.28
CA TYR A 425 -13.01 -23.11 -7.43
C TYR A 425 -14.14 -22.59 -8.33
N ALA A 426 -14.51 -21.32 -8.17
CA ALA A 426 -15.49 -20.65 -9.02
C ALA A 426 -15.03 -20.60 -10.49
N SER A 427 -13.82 -20.09 -10.75
CA SER A 427 -13.23 -20.04 -12.10
C SER A 427 -13.13 -21.41 -12.75
N LYS A 428 -12.81 -22.45 -11.98
CA LYS A 428 -12.65 -23.83 -12.46
C LYS A 428 -14.00 -24.45 -12.84
N ALA A 429 -15.04 -24.25 -12.02
CA ALA A 429 -16.40 -24.69 -12.35
C ALA A 429 -16.96 -23.93 -13.58
N VAL A 430 -16.75 -22.61 -13.65
CA VAL A 430 -17.10 -21.77 -14.81
C VAL A 430 -16.33 -22.21 -16.06
N TYR A 431 -15.05 -22.57 -15.94
CA TYR A 431 -14.24 -23.05 -17.06
C TYR A 431 -14.83 -24.32 -17.67
N GLU A 432 -15.19 -25.30 -16.83
CA GLU A 432 -15.75 -26.58 -17.27
C GLU A 432 -17.09 -26.45 -18.00
N LYS A 433 -18.00 -25.59 -17.52
CA LYS A 433 -19.38 -25.51 -18.05
C LYS A 433 -19.67 -24.37 -19.00
N VAL A 434 -18.95 -23.25 -18.88
CA VAL A 434 -19.16 -22.03 -19.69
C VAL A 434 -18.03 -21.87 -20.71
N THR A 435 -16.78 -21.88 -20.26
CA THR A 435 -15.63 -21.63 -21.17
C THR A 435 -15.42 -22.78 -22.15
N LYS A 436 -15.41 -24.04 -21.70
CA LYS A 436 -15.32 -25.21 -22.59
C LYS A 436 -16.49 -25.28 -23.56
N ARG A 437 -17.73 -25.07 -23.08
CA ARG A 437 -18.95 -24.94 -23.91
C ARG A 437 -18.78 -23.90 -25.03
N SER A 438 -18.25 -22.72 -24.71
CA SER A 438 -18.01 -21.66 -25.70
C SER A 438 -16.91 -21.99 -26.73
N LYS A 439 -16.09 -23.01 -26.47
CA LYS A 439 -15.01 -23.51 -27.35
C LYS A 439 -15.36 -24.84 -28.04
N GLY A 440 -16.58 -25.37 -27.88
CA GLY A 440 -16.97 -26.69 -28.40
C GLY A 440 -16.28 -27.88 -27.69
N LEU A 441 -15.72 -27.67 -26.50
CA LEU A 441 -15.04 -28.70 -25.71
C LEU A 441 -16.01 -29.36 -24.71
N ALA A 442 -15.83 -30.66 -24.45
CA ALA A 442 -16.61 -31.40 -23.48
C ALA A 442 -16.23 -31.04 -22.03
N ALA A 443 -17.24 -30.84 -21.18
CA ALA A 443 -17.08 -30.61 -19.75
C ALA A 443 -16.62 -31.88 -19.02
N ASP A 444 -15.76 -31.72 -18.02
CA ASP A 444 -15.47 -32.74 -17.02
C ASP A 444 -16.42 -32.54 -15.82
N GLU A 445 -17.45 -33.39 -15.77
CA GLU A 445 -18.49 -33.37 -14.74
C GLU A 445 -17.94 -33.62 -13.33
N ALA A 446 -16.87 -34.42 -13.20
CA ALA A 446 -16.26 -34.72 -11.90
C ALA A 446 -15.42 -33.53 -11.40
N VAL A 447 -14.70 -32.85 -12.29
CA VAL A 447 -13.99 -31.61 -11.98
C VAL A 447 -14.97 -30.48 -11.64
N PHE A 448 -16.08 -30.36 -12.37
CA PHE A 448 -17.15 -29.41 -12.04
C PHE A 448 -17.73 -29.69 -10.64
N ALA A 449 -18.23 -30.91 -10.40
CA ALA A 449 -18.85 -31.29 -9.14
C ALA A 449 -17.89 -31.14 -7.93
N GLY A 450 -16.62 -31.56 -8.09
CA GLY A 450 -15.60 -31.39 -7.06
C GLY A 450 -15.27 -29.92 -6.77
N SER A 451 -15.32 -29.05 -7.78
CA SER A 451 -15.13 -27.61 -7.61
C SER A 451 -16.30 -26.95 -6.88
N ILE A 452 -17.54 -27.32 -7.21
CA ILE A 452 -18.75 -26.86 -6.49
C ILE A 452 -18.77 -27.37 -5.03
N ALA A 453 -18.33 -28.60 -4.78
CA ALA A 453 -18.24 -29.15 -3.42
C ALA A 453 -17.21 -28.44 -2.54
N ALA A 454 -16.01 -28.15 -3.08
CA ALA A 454 -15.00 -27.37 -2.37
C ALA A 454 -15.46 -25.91 -2.12
N LEU A 455 -16.11 -25.30 -3.12
CA LEU A 455 -16.72 -23.97 -3.00
C LEU A 455 -17.81 -23.95 -1.92
N SER A 456 -18.61 -25.01 -1.79
CA SER A 456 -19.62 -25.16 -0.73
C SER A 456 -19.01 -25.07 0.67
N SER A 457 -17.96 -25.85 0.94
CA SER A 457 -17.32 -25.87 2.27
C SER A 457 -16.61 -24.54 2.59
N ASN A 458 -16.14 -23.81 1.58
CA ASN A 458 -15.63 -22.46 1.78
C ASN A 458 -16.76 -21.46 2.06
N LEU A 459 -17.90 -21.56 1.36
CA LEU A 459 -19.07 -20.72 1.58
C LEU A 459 -19.70 -20.95 2.97
N GLU A 460 -19.68 -22.16 3.54
CA GLU A 460 -20.10 -22.38 4.95
C GLU A 460 -19.36 -21.46 5.95
N ARG A 461 -18.10 -21.09 5.65
CA ARG A 461 -17.32 -20.11 6.43
C ARG A 461 -17.81 -18.68 6.21
N TYR A 462 -18.21 -18.35 4.98
CA TYR A 462 -18.78 -17.04 4.62
C TYR A 462 -20.11 -16.80 5.32
N GLU A 463 -20.98 -17.81 5.44
CA GLU A 463 -22.23 -17.72 6.19
C GLU A 463 -21.97 -17.36 7.66
N ASN A 464 -20.91 -17.92 8.27
CA ASN A 464 -20.53 -17.60 9.64
C ASN A 464 -20.05 -16.14 9.79
N VAL A 465 -19.30 -15.61 8.83
CA VAL A 465 -18.88 -14.20 8.78
C VAL A 465 -20.08 -13.28 8.58
N LEU A 466 -20.86 -13.51 7.51
CA LEU A 466 -21.99 -12.67 7.11
C LEU A 466 -23.18 -12.72 8.09
N SER A 467 -23.22 -13.69 9.01
CA SER A 467 -24.14 -13.71 10.16
C SER A 467 -23.83 -12.66 11.25
N ARG A 468 -22.69 -11.95 11.14
CA ARG A 468 -22.17 -11.01 12.16
C ARG A 468 -21.91 -9.59 11.63
N GLN A 469 -21.90 -9.41 10.32
CA GLN A 469 -21.51 -8.19 9.61
C GLN A 469 -22.10 -8.17 8.19
N ASN A 470 -22.38 -7.00 7.62
CA ASN A 470 -23.12 -6.90 6.35
C ASN A 470 -22.36 -7.42 5.12
N TYR A 471 -21.03 -7.30 5.13
CA TYR A 471 -20.12 -7.59 4.01
C TYR A 471 -18.90 -8.37 4.51
N LEU A 472 -17.99 -8.78 3.62
CA LEU A 472 -16.86 -9.64 3.99
C LEU A 472 -15.76 -8.92 4.78
N ALA A 473 -15.60 -7.61 4.59
CA ALA A 473 -14.61 -6.79 5.29
C ALA A 473 -15.15 -6.10 6.57
N GLY A 474 -16.47 -6.12 6.79
CA GLY A 474 -17.15 -5.42 7.88
C GLY A 474 -18.57 -5.01 7.47
N ASP A 475 -19.04 -3.85 7.95
CA ASP A 475 -20.40 -3.36 7.67
C ASP A 475 -20.48 -2.35 6.51
N GLU A 476 -19.35 -1.97 5.91
CA GLU A 476 -19.26 -1.20 4.65
C GLU A 476 -18.90 -2.13 3.48
N LEU A 477 -19.49 -1.88 2.30
CA LEU A 477 -19.18 -2.58 1.05
C LEU A 477 -17.72 -2.32 0.64
N THR A 478 -17.02 -3.34 0.13
CA THR A 478 -15.64 -3.18 -0.36
C THR A 478 -15.36 -3.88 -1.69
N LEU A 479 -14.18 -3.63 -2.27
CA LEU A 479 -13.66 -4.40 -3.41
C LEU A 479 -13.66 -5.91 -3.16
N ALA A 480 -13.46 -6.36 -1.90
CA ALA A 480 -13.46 -7.78 -1.55
C ALA A 480 -14.81 -8.45 -1.85
N ASP A 481 -15.91 -7.70 -1.75
CA ASP A 481 -17.25 -8.16 -2.07
C ASP A 481 -17.48 -8.15 -3.58
N LEU A 482 -17.10 -7.05 -4.26
CA LEU A 482 -17.28 -6.88 -5.71
C LEU A 482 -16.52 -7.90 -6.56
N TYR A 483 -15.36 -8.39 -6.11
CA TYR A 483 -14.58 -9.39 -6.84
C TYR A 483 -15.34 -10.70 -7.08
N HIS A 484 -16.32 -11.04 -6.23
CA HIS A 484 -17.15 -12.24 -6.38
C HIS A 484 -18.13 -12.16 -7.54
N ILE A 485 -18.59 -10.97 -7.93
CA ILE A 485 -19.75 -10.79 -8.80
C ILE A 485 -19.59 -11.50 -10.15
N PRO A 486 -18.49 -11.33 -10.92
CA PRO A 486 -18.42 -11.89 -12.27
C PRO A 486 -18.38 -13.42 -12.31
N GLN A 487 -17.63 -14.07 -11.41
CA GLN A 487 -17.60 -15.53 -11.31
C GLN A 487 -18.87 -16.08 -10.66
N GLY A 488 -19.42 -15.40 -9.64
CA GLY A 488 -20.66 -15.78 -8.96
C GLY A 488 -21.87 -15.77 -9.90
N ALA A 489 -21.94 -14.80 -10.82
CA ALA A 489 -22.95 -14.78 -11.87
C ALA A 489 -22.74 -15.95 -12.86
N LYS A 490 -21.51 -16.15 -13.35
CA LYS A 490 -21.18 -17.22 -14.30
C LYS A 490 -21.32 -18.64 -13.75
N LEU A 491 -21.35 -18.82 -12.43
CA LEU A 491 -21.76 -20.08 -11.81
C LEU A 491 -23.24 -20.41 -12.08
N THR A 492 -24.09 -19.39 -12.25
CA THR A 492 -25.48 -19.58 -12.71
C THR A 492 -25.51 -20.06 -14.17
N ASP A 493 -24.71 -19.46 -15.05
CA ASP A 493 -24.55 -19.89 -16.46
C ASP A 493 -23.92 -21.30 -16.61
N ALA A 494 -23.22 -21.75 -15.56
CA ALA A 494 -22.68 -23.10 -15.41
C ALA A 494 -23.73 -24.12 -14.92
N GLY A 495 -24.92 -23.67 -14.52
CA GLY A 495 -25.98 -24.51 -13.96
C GLY A 495 -25.89 -24.72 -12.45
N SER A 496 -25.33 -23.78 -11.70
CA SER A 496 -25.17 -23.87 -10.24
C SER A 496 -25.84 -22.70 -9.50
N ASP A 497 -26.73 -23.04 -8.57
CA ASP A 497 -27.44 -22.14 -7.66
C ASP A 497 -26.62 -21.80 -6.38
N ILE A 498 -25.32 -22.12 -6.37
CA ILE A 498 -24.48 -22.18 -5.17
C ILE A 498 -24.43 -20.87 -4.37
N MET A 499 -24.61 -19.71 -5.02
CA MET A 499 -24.63 -18.40 -4.38
C MET A 499 -25.96 -18.08 -3.65
N THR A 500 -26.99 -18.92 -3.81
CA THR A 500 -28.35 -18.71 -3.29
C THR A 500 -28.91 -19.87 -2.45
N ARG A 501 -28.19 -21.00 -2.34
CA ARG A 501 -28.62 -22.21 -1.59
C ARG A 501 -27.93 -22.45 -0.25
N GLN A 502 -26.86 -21.71 0.07
CA GLN A 502 -25.99 -22.03 1.21
C GLN A 502 -26.55 -21.60 2.57
N GLY A 503 -27.20 -20.44 2.61
CA GLY A 503 -27.72 -19.88 3.85
C GLY A 503 -28.30 -18.48 3.65
N PRO A 504 -29.10 -17.99 4.60
CA PRO A 504 -29.78 -16.70 4.49
C PRO A 504 -28.81 -15.52 4.39
N ASN A 505 -27.65 -15.56 5.04
CA ASN A 505 -26.74 -14.41 5.09
C ASN A 505 -25.94 -14.26 3.78
N ILE A 506 -25.46 -15.37 3.20
CA ILE A 506 -24.90 -15.40 1.84
C ILE A 506 -25.96 -15.01 0.83
N THR A 507 -27.18 -15.55 0.92
CA THR A 507 -28.24 -15.26 -0.05
C THR A 507 -28.60 -13.77 -0.04
N ARG A 508 -28.72 -13.14 1.15
CA ARG A 508 -28.84 -11.69 1.28
C ARG A 508 -27.68 -10.98 0.59
N TRP A 509 -26.46 -11.22 1.04
CA TRP A 509 -25.25 -10.53 0.56
C TRP A 509 -25.09 -10.68 -0.97
N TRP A 510 -25.31 -11.88 -1.51
CA TRP A 510 -25.25 -12.15 -2.94
C TRP A 510 -26.33 -11.39 -3.71
N THR A 511 -27.59 -11.44 -3.28
CA THR A 511 -28.67 -10.66 -3.90
C THR A 511 -28.36 -9.17 -3.87
N GLU A 512 -27.80 -8.67 -2.77
CA GLU A 512 -27.45 -7.26 -2.56
C GLU A 512 -26.31 -6.79 -3.48
N ILE A 513 -25.23 -7.57 -3.64
CA ILE A 513 -24.10 -7.19 -4.52
C ILE A 513 -24.39 -7.46 -6.00
N SER A 514 -25.20 -8.47 -6.34
CA SER A 514 -25.57 -8.79 -7.73
C SER A 514 -26.75 -7.96 -8.26
N ALA A 515 -27.48 -7.23 -7.41
CA ALA A 515 -28.50 -6.25 -7.81
C ALA A 515 -27.92 -4.84 -8.08
N ARG A 516 -26.60 -4.64 -7.98
CA ARG A 516 -25.99 -3.31 -8.11
C ARG A 516 -26.05 -2.79 -9.56
N PRO A 517 -26.38 -1.50 -9.80
CA PRO A 517 -26.45 -0.92 -11.15
C PRO A 517 -25.15 -1.06 -11.94
N SER A 518 -24.01 -0.93 -11.26
CA SER A 518 -22.66 -1.16 -11.83
C SER A 518 -22.48 -2.54 -12.44
N TRP A 519 -23.09 -3.59 -11.87
CA TRP A 519 -23.08 -4.92 -12.46
C TRP A 519 -24.09 -5.06 -13.59
N ALA A 520 -25.28 -4.45 -13.48
CA ALA A 520 -26.26 -4.47 -14.56
C ALA A 520 -25.69 -3.88 -15.86
N THR A 521 -25.11 -2.68 -15.82
CA THR A 521 -24.45 -2.04 -16.98
C THR A 521 -23.35 -2.91 -17.61
N VAL A 522 -22.55 -3.61 -16.80
CA VAL A 522 -21.48 -4.51 -17.28
C VAL A 522 -22.04 -5.80 -17.88
N ARG A 523 -23.01 -6.44 -17.22
CA ARG A 523 -23.66 -7.68 -17.64
C ARG A 523 -24.44 -7.50 -18.94
N ASP A 524 -25.18 -6.39 -19.05
CA ASP A 524 -26.10 -6.12 -20.15
C ASP A 524 -25.39 -5.49 -21.37
N GLY A 525 -24.09 -5.20 -21.26
CA GLY A 525 -23.24 -4.78 -22.38
C GLY A 525 -23.34 -3.29 -22.73
N GLU A 526 -23.83 -2.45 -21.82
CA GLU A 526 -23.90 -0.99 -21.99
C GLU A 526 -22.50 -0.34 -21.87
N HIS A 527 -21.62 -0.66 -22.81
CA HIS A 527 -20.36 0.05 -22.99
C HIS A 527 -20.66 1.45 -23.54
N VAL A 528 -20.59 2.45 -22.66
CA VAL A 528 -20.93 3.84 -22.99
C VAL A 528 -19.94 4.42 -23.99
N HIS A 529 -20.31 4.43 -25.27
CA HIS A 529 -19.65 5.23 -26.29
C HIS A 529 -20.06 6.70 -26.13
N ALA A 530 -19.08 7.56 -25.83
CA ALA A 530 -19.22 9.02 -25.79
C ALA A 530 -17.94 9.68 -26.34
#